data_AF-A0A6J6JPN7-F1
#
_entry.id   AF-A0A6J6JPN7-F1
#
_cell.length_a   1.000
_cell.length_b   1.000
_cell.length_c   1.000
_cell.angle_alpha   90.00
_cell.angle_beta   90.00
_cell.angle_gamma   90.00
#
_symmetry.space_group_name_H-M   'P 1'
#
loop_
_entity.id
_entity.type
_entity.pdbx_description
1 polymer ?
#
loop_
_entity_poly.entity_id
_entity_poly.type
_entity_poly.pdbx_seq_one_letter_code
_entity_poly.pdbx_strand_id
1 'polypeptide(L)'
;MKFGIHSEQFQNNHSKEENEKFTQVFGELTSEFAAKLAEGVPAADESVQALVKKHYDFTLQFWTPTKEAYKSLAMSYILPSPYRDHYEEIAQGLGKFHYDAICIWADENL
;
A
#
# COMPACT_ATOMS: atom_id res chain seq x y z
N MET A 1 -19.02 -37.51 -1.87
CA MET A 1 -18.42 -36.38 -2.61
C MET A 1 -19.36 -35.18 -2.50
N LYS A 2 -18.96 -34.13 -1.78
CA LYS A 2 -19.62 -32.83 -1.82
C LYS A 2 -18.53 -31.77 -1.91
N PHE A 3 -18.15 -31.44 -3.14
CA PHE A 3 -17.37 -30.24 -3.43
C PHE A 3 -18.29 -29.05 -3.24
N GLY A 4 -18.38 -28.57 -2.00
CA GLY A 4 -18.97 -27.28 -1.68
C GLY A 4 -18.01 -26.20 -2.15
N ILE A 5 -18.24 -25.72 -3.37
CA ILE A 5 -17.61 -24.53 -3.91
C ILE A 5 -18.01 -23.36 -2.99
N HIS A 6 -17.11 -22.92 -2.12
CA HIS A 6 -17.26 -21.72 -1.30
C HIS A 6 -16.57 -20.56 -2.02
N SER A 7 -17.03 -20.22 -3.23
CA SER A 7 -16.55 -19.06 -3.99
C SER A 7 -17.61 -17.96 -4.01
N GLU A 8 -18.21 -17.69 -2.86
CA GLU A 8 -19.36 -16.77 -2.70
C GLU A 8 -19.19 -15.77 -1.54
N GLN A 9 -17.96 -15.49 -1.08
CA GLN A 9 -17.72 -14.55 0.02
C GLN A 9 -16.95 -13.26 -0.32
N PHE A 10 -16.52 -13.05 -1.57
CA PHE A 10 -15.83 -11.82 -1.97
C PHE A 10 -16.57 -11.03 -3.05
N GLN A 11 -17.91 -11.09 -3.05
CA GLN A 11 -18.68 -10.01 -3.68
C GLN A 11 -18.53 -8.77 -2.79
N ASN A 12 -17.44 -8.04 -3.05
CA ASN A 12 -17.13 -6.73 -2.54
C ASN A 12 -18.33 -5.82 -2.84
N ASN A 13 -19.22 -5.72 -1.87
CA ASN A 13 -20.31 -4.76 -1.89
C ASN A 13 -19.83 -3.41 -1.34
N HIS A 14 -18.56 -3.04 -1.58
CA HIS A 14 -18.10 -1.69 -1.32
C HIS A 14 -18.88 -0.77 -2.24
N SER A 15 -19.76 0.03 -1.66
CA SER A 15 -20.49 1.05 -2.42
C SER A 15 -19.49 1.96 -3.13
N LYS A 16 -19.87 2.60 -4.24
CA LYS A 16 -19.01 3.60 -4.91
C LYS A 16 -18.39 4.59 -3.91
N GLU A 17 -19.17 4.96 -2.90
CA GLU A 17 -18.77 5.85 -1.81
C GLU A 17 -17.65 5.31 -0.91
N GLU A 18 -17.56 3.99 -0.71
CA GLU A 18 -16.44 3.36 0.00
C GLU A 18 -15.17 3.37 -0.88
N ASN A 19 -15.30 3.04 -2.17
CA ASN A 19 -14.17 3.12 -3.11
C ASN A 19 -13.60 4.54 -3.24
N GLU A 20 -14.46 5.56 -3.17
CA GLU A 20 -14.04 6.96 -3.15
C GLU A 20 -13.27 7.30 -1.86
N LYS A 21 -13.77 6.88 -0.69
CA LYS A 21 -13.06 7.02 0.60
C LYS A 21 -11.72 6.31 0.59
N PHE A 22 -11.65 5.12 -0.01
CA PHE A 22 -10.44 4.32 -0.14
C PHE A 22 -9.38 5.01 -0.99
N THR A 23 -9.81 5.55 -2.13
CA THR A 23 -8.94 6.34 -3.01
C THR A 23 -8.44 7.58 -2.28
N GLN A 24 -9.30 8.24 -1.51
CA GLN A 24 -8.94 9.41 -0.71
C GLN A 24 -7.90 9.06 0.36
N VAL A 25 -8.15 8.05 1.20
CA VAL A 25 -7.22 7.62 2.27
C VAL A 25 -5.87 7.21 1.69
N PHE A 26 -5.86 6.46 0.58
CA PHE A 26 -4.63 6.04 -0.08
C PHE A 26 -3.86 7.24 -0.67
N GLY A 27 -4.57 8.22 -1.24
CA GLY A 27 -3.98 9.48 -1.71
C GLY A 27 -3.39 10.33 -0.58
N GLU A 28 -4.08 10.42 0.55
CA GLU A 28 -3.60 11.09 1.77
C GLU A 28 -2.34 10.41 2.30
N LEU A 29 -2.33 9.08 2.43
CA LEU A 29 -1.14 8.31 2.84
C LEU A 29 0.04 8.58 1.91
N THR A 30 -0.19 8.55 0.59
CA THR A 30 0.84 8.80 -0.42
C THR A 30 1.42 10.21 -0.29
N SER A 31 0.57 11.20 0.00
CA SER A 31 0.99 12.58 0.25
C SER A 31 1.79 12.71 1.55
N GLU A 32 1.42 11.99 2.60
CA GLU A 32 2.19 11.92 3.85
C GLU A 32 3.57 11.28 3.62
N PHE A 33 3.67 10.21 2.83
CA PHE A 33 4.96 9.63 2.42
C PHE A 33 5.81 10.63 1.63
N ALA A 34 5.20 11.39 0.71
CA ALA A 34 5.89 12.43 -0.04
C ALA A 34 6.41 13.54 0.87
N ALA A 35 5.63 13.96 1.87
CA ALA A 35 6.08 14.91 2.88
C ALA A 35 7.26 14.36 3.68
N LYS A 36 7.20 13.10 4.14
CA LYS A 36 8.31 12.45 4.86
C LYS A 36 9.58 12.35 4.02
N LEU A 37 9.44 12.02 2.74
CA LEU A 37 10.54 12.01 1.79
C LEU A 37 11.14 13.42 1.62
N ALA A 38 10.30 14.46 1.50
CA ALA A 38 10.74 15.84 1.39
C ALA A 38 11.44 16.35 2.67
N GLU A 39 11.01 15.87 3.85
CA GLU A 39 11.69 16.09 5.13
C GLU A 39 13.03 15.34 5.25
N GLY A 40 13.33 14.41 4.33
CA GLY A 40 14.53 13.58 4.37
C GLY A 40 14.48 12.47 5.43
N VAL A 41 13.27 12.10 5.88
CA VAL A 41 13.07 11.04 6.87
C VAL A 41 13.36 9.68 6.23
N PRO A 42 14.12 8.79 6.88
CA PRO A 42 14.42 7.48 6.32
C PRO A 42 13.17 6.58 6.27
N ALA A 43 13.11 5.67 5.29
CA ALA A 43 11.99 4.76 5.13
C ALA A 43 11.78 3.82 6.34
N ALA A 44 12.84 3.58 7.12
CA ALA A 44 12.82 2.79 8.34
C ALA A 44 12.35 3.57 9.59
N ASP A 45 12.11 4.87 9.47
CA ASP A 45 11.69 5.70 10.62
C ASP A 45 10.33 5.25 11.16
N GLU A 46 10.15 5.31 12.47
CA GLU A 46 8.90 4.92 13.13
C GLU A 46 7.69 5.68 12.57
N SER A 47 7.86 6.95 12.19
CA SER A 47 6.80 7.76 11.59
C SER A 47 6.34 7.20 10.25
N VAL A 48 7.30 6.75 9.43
CA VAL A 48 7.04 6.17 8.10
C VAL A 48 6.47 4.76 8.24
N GLN A 49 7.01 3.97 9.16
CA GLN A 49 6.53 2.63 9.48
C GLN A 49 5.10 2.65 10.04
N ALA A 50 4.71 3.69 10.79
CA ALA A 50 3.33 3.89 11.22
C ALA A 50 2.38 4.15 10.05
N LEU A 51 2.81 4.87 9.01
CA LEU A 51 2.02 5.06 7.77
C LEU A 51 1.88 3.73 7.01
N VAL A 52 2.96 2.95 6.90
CA VAL A 52 2.91 1.61 6.28
C VAL A 52 1.96 0.71 7.05
N LYS A 53 1.99 0.75 8.38
CA LYS A 53 1.04 -0.02 9.21
C LYS A 53 -0.40 0.35 8.89
N LYS A 54 -0.73 1.65 8.76
CA LYS A 54 -2.08 2.08 8.35
C LYS A 54 -2.44 1.54 6.97
N HIS A 55 -1.51 1.60 6.01
CA HIS A 55 -1.70 1.03 4.68
C HIS A 55 -1.93 -0.48 4.73
N TYR A 56 -1.19 -1.21 5.56
CA TYR A 56 -1.36 -2.64 5.73
C TYR A 56 -2.71 -2.99 6.35
N ASP A 57 -3.08 -2.31 7.44
CA ASP A 57 -4.39 -2.46 8.11
C ASP A 57 -5.55 -2.16 7.16
N PHE A 58 -5.36 -1.17 6.30
CA PHE A 58 -6.28 -0.87 5.21
C PHE A 58 -6.37 -2.02 4.20
N THR A 59 -5.23 -2.57 3.78
CA THR A 59 -5.16 -3.71 2.85
C THR A 59 -5.86 -4.93 3.43
N LEU A 60 -5.70 -5.19 4.74
CA LEU A 60 -6.34 -6.29 5.49
C LEU A 60 -7.87 -6.28 5.39
N GLN A 61 -8.50 -5.13 5.19
CA GLN A 61 -9.95 -5.02 5.04
C GLN A 61 -10.45 -5.66 3.73
N PHE A 62 -9.62 -5.69 2.69
CA PHE A 62 -9.95 -6.30 1.39
C PHE A 62 -9.45 -7.73 1.29
N TRP A 63 -8.21 -7.97 1.72
CA TRP A 63 -7.56 -9.27 1.68
C TRP A 63 -6.38 -9.32 2.65
N THR A 64 -5.99 -10.52 3.09
CA THR A 64 -4.83 -10.71 3.98
C THR A 64 -3.60 -11.12 3.16
N PRO A 65 -2.75 -10.19 2.72
CA PRO A 65 -1.54 -10.54 1.98
C PRO A 65 -0.50 -11.20 2.90
N THR A 66 0.20 -12.20 2.37
CA THR A 66 1.44 -12.71 2.98
C THR A 66 2.58 -11.71 2.79
N LYS A 67 3.68 -11.88 3.54
CA LYS A 67 4.90 -11.07 3.41
C LYS A 67 5.32 -10.84 1.96
N GLU A 68 5.40 -11.92 1.18
CA GLU A 68 5.80 -11.85 -0.24
C GLU A 68 4.74 -11.15 -1.10
N ALA A 69 3.45 -11.40 -0.84
CA ALA A 69 2.36 -10.77 -1.57
C ALA A 69 2.32 -9.24 -1.33
N TYR A 70 2.57 -8.81 -0.08
CA TYR A 70 2.60 -7.39 0.26
C TYR A 70 3.81 -6.68 -0.35
N LYS A 71 4.99 -7.31 -0.38
CA LYS A 71 6.16 -6.81 -1.11
C LYS A 71 5.90 -6.75 -2.62
N SER A 72 5.25 -7.76 -3.19
CA SER A 72 4.89 -7.78 -4.62
C SER A 72 3.91 -6.66 -4.98
N LEU A 73 2.98 -6.32 -4.08
CA LEU A 73 2.11 -5.15 -4.26
C LEU A 73 2.96 -3.88 -4.35
N ALA A 74 3.90 -3.72 -3.42
CA ALA A 74 4.80 -2.57 -3.40
C ALA A 74 5.68 -2.49 -4.66
N MET A 75 6.11 -3.63 -5.23
CA MET A 75 6.89 -3.65 -6.46
C MET A 75 6.16 -2.98 -7.63
N SER A 76 4.83 -3.05 -7.65
CA SER A 76 4.03 -2.46 -8.72
C SER A 76 4.15 -0.93 -8.78
N TYR A 77 4.53 -0.28 -7.67
CA TYR A 77 4.78 1.17 -7.61
C TYR A 77 6.18 1.58 -8.12
N ILE A 78 7.16 0.67 -8.15
CA ILE A 78 8.51 0.94 -8.66
C ILE A 78 8.73 0.45 -10.09
N LEU A 79 7.92 -0.50 -10.55
CA LEU A 79 8.00 -1.02 -11.90
C LEU A 79 7.62 0.08 -12.92
N PRO A 80 8.22 0.07 -14.13
CA PRO A 80 7.91 1.05 -15.17
C PRO A 80 6.44 0.94 -15.55
N SER A 81 5.65 1.87 -15.03
CA SER A 81 4.22 1.98 -15.19
C SER A 81 3.84 3.46 -15.08
N PRO A 82 2.71 3.88 -15.68
CA PRO A 82 2.23 5.25 -15.52
C PRO A 82 1.99 5.64 -14.05
N TYR A 83 1.80 4.66 -13.14
CA TYR A 83 1.73 4.91 -11.71
C TYR A 83 3.07 5.37 -11.14
N ARG A 84 4.17 4.71 -11.51
CA ARG A 84 5.51 5.15 -11.10
C ARG A 84 5.77 6.57 -11.58
N ASP A 85 5.44 6.88 -12.84
CA ASP A 85 5.64 8.22 -13.40
C ASP A 85 4.84 9.27 -12.61
N HIS A 86 3.58 8.97 -12.27
CA HIS A 86 2.77 9.85 -11.43
C HIS A 86 3.39 10.09 -10.04
N TYR A 87 3.94 9.04 -9.42
CA TYR A 87 4.60 9.16 -8.12
C TYR A 87 5.89 9.97 -8.19
N GLU A 88 6.68 9.80 -9.26
CA GLU A 88 7.88 10.60 -9.51
C GLU A 88 7.55 12.07 -9.80
N GLU A 89 6.40 12.37 -10.44
CA GLU A 89 5.89 13.74 -10.62
C GLU A 89 5.49 14.39 -9.28
N ILE A 90 4.91 13.62 -8.35
CA ILE A 90 4.57 14.12 -7.00
C ILE A 90 5.84 14.41 -6.22
N ALA A 91 6.72 13.42 -6.10
CA ALA A 91 8.02 13.56 -5.46
C ALA A 91 9.01 12.58 -6.08
N GLN A 92 10.15 13.10 -6.54
CA GLN A 92 11.19 12.29 -7.13
C GLN A 92 11.72 11.26 -6.12
N GLY A 93 11.65 9.97 -6.45
CA GLY A 93 12.03 8.87 -5.56
C GLY A 93 10.90 8.35 -4.66
N LEU A 94 9.68 8.89 -4.75
CA LEU A 94 8.54 8.47 -3.92
C LEU A 94 8.19 7.00 -4.09
N GLY A 95 8.15 6.51 -5.32
CA GLY A 95 7.85 5.09 -5.58
C GLY A 95 8.84 4.16 -4.89
N LYS A 96 10.14 4.48 -4.96
CA LYS A 96 11.20 3.70 -4.30
C LYS A 96 11.11 3.82 -2.78
N PHE A 97 10.89 5.03 -2.26
CA PHE A 97 10.76 5.27 -0.83
C PHE A 97 9.59 4.48 -0.22
N HIS A 98 8.44 4.51 -0.88
CA HIS A 98 7.26 3.76 -0.48
C HIS A 98 7.52 2.25 -0.51
N TYR A 99 8.17 1.75 -1.57
CA TYR A 99 8.56 0.35 -1.68
C TYR A 99 9.51 -0.10 -0.57
N ASP A 100 10.57 0.67 -0.30
CA ASP A 100 11.54 0.36 0.75
C ASP A 100 10.84 0.35 2.13
N ALA A 101 9.98 1.33 2.40
CA ALA A 101 9.22 1.41 3.64
C ALA A 101 8.32 0.17 3.86
N ILE A 102 7.60 -0.25 2.81
CA ILE A 102 6.78 -1.47 2.83
C ILE A 102 7.64 -2.71 3.06
N CYS A 103 8.77 -2.82 2.36
CA CYS A 103 9.65 -3.99 2.49
C CYS A 103 10.19 -4.13 3.91
N ILE A 104 10.62 -3.03 4.53
CA ILE A 104 11.11 -2.98 5.91
C ILE A 104 10.00 -3.42 6.87
N TRP A 105 8.82 -2.80 6.77
CA TRP A 105 7.68 -3.11 7.62
C TRP A 105 7.28 -4.58 7.52
N ALA A 106 7.18 -5.08 6.29
CA ALA A 106 6.85 -6.46 6.00
C ALA A 106 7.93 -7.43 6.49
N ASP A 107 9.21 -7.01 6.56
CA ASP A 107 10.25 -7.86 7.12
C ASP A 107 10.18 -7.98 8.64
N GLU A 108 9.82 -6.90 9.31
CA GLU A 108 9.76 -6.84 10.77
C GLU A 108 8.43 -7.31 11.37
N ASN A 109 7.33 -7.20 10.62
CA ASN A 109 5.97 -7.46 11.14
C ASN A 109 5.29 -8.71 10.55
N LEU A 110 5.74 -9.24 9.41
CA LEU A 110 5.17 -10.41 8.72
C LEU A 110 6.19 -11.55 8.57
#